data_AF-A0A7V1RIR4-F1
#
_entry.id   AF-A0A7V1RIR4-F1
#
_cell.length_a   1.000
_cell.length_b   1.000
_cell.length_c   1.000
_cell.angle_alpha   90.00
_cell.angle_beta   90.00
_cell.angle_gamma   90.00
#
_symmetry.space_group_name_H-M   'P 1'
#
loop_
_entity.id
_entity.type
_entity.pdbx_description
1 polymer ?
#
loop_
_entity_poly.entity_id
_entity_poly.type
_entity_poly.pdbx_seq_one_letter_code
_entity_poly.pdbx_strand_id
1 'polypeptide(L)'
;MWWPVMSPLPELPPLAPPGQMLYLFFQSLAPTIPASFLTFGHSPLYPIYATFPRIWGISPLEDQLIAGLVMKLGGGLILWGFIAAIWFRWYARDTREGFDTVRLVAVERDVRARLSRP
;
A
#
# COMPACT_ATOMS: atom_id res chain seq x y z
N MET A 1 9.67 -3.95 5.88
CA MET A 1 8.40 -3.28 5.52
C MET A 1 8.63 -2.26 4.40
N TRP A 2 9.36 -1.16 4.59
CA TRP A 2 9.39 -0.09 3.55
C TRP A 2 10.41 -0.26 2.41
N TRP A 3 11.35 -1.20 2.52
CA TRP A 3 12.39 -1.41 1.51
C TRP A 3 11.86 -1.58 0.07
N PRO A 4 10.76 -2.31 -0.22
CA PRO A 4 10.30 -2.50 -1.59
C PRO A 4 9.77 -1.22 -2.23
N VAL A 5 9.55 -0.16 -1.44
CA VAL A 5 8.95 1.12 -1.87
C VAL A 5 9.96 2.26 -1.82
N MET A 6 10.80 2.30 -0.77
CA MET A 6 11.65 3.45 -0.45
C MET A 6 13.13 3.12 -0.32
N SER A 7 13.60 2.00 -0.89
CA SER A 7 15.01 1.65 -0.75
C SER A 7 15.93 2.72 -1.37
N PRO A 8 16.91 3.24 -0.60
CA PRO A 8 17.93 4.14 -1.12
C PRO A 8 19.16 3.40 -1.67
N LEU A 9 19.25 2.08 -1.44
CA LEU A 9 20.42 1.28 -1.75
C LEU A 9 20.39 0.84 -3.22
N PRO A 10 21.45 1.11 -4.01
CA PRO A 10 21.57 0.64 -5.38
C PRO A 10 21.50 -0.89 -5.50
N GLU A 11 21.97 -1.62 -4.49
CA GLU A 11 22.03 -3.08 -4.48
C GLU A 11 20.66 -3.72 -4.21
N LEU A 12 19.73 -2.98 -3.62
CA LEU A 12 18.38 -3.44 -3.27
C LEU A 12 17.36 -2.40 -3.73
N PRO A 13 17.19 -2.15 -5.04
CA PRO A 13 16.32 -1.10 -5.53
C PRO A 13 14.85 -1.34 -5.16
N PRO A 14 14.03 -0.27 -5.09
CA PRO A 14 12.59 -0.41 -4.90
C PRO A 14 11.96 -1.14 -6.10
N LEU A 15 10.82 -1.80 -5.86
CA LEU A 15 10.06 -2.50 -6.90
C LEU A 15 9.57 -1.53 -7.99
N ALA A 16 9.20 -2.08 -9.15
CA ALA A 16 8.46 -1.31 -10.14
C ALA A 16 7.15 -0.75 -9.54
N PRO A 17 6.63 0.41 -10.00
CA PRO A 17 5.47 1.05 -9.38
C PRO A 17 4.25 0.14 -9.18
N PRO A 18 3.86 -0.73 -10.13
CA PRO A 18 2.79 -1.71 -9.91
C PRO A 18 3.09 -2.69 -8.77
N GLY A 19 4.34 -3.16 -8.66
CA GLY A 19 4.79 -4.04 -7.59
C GLY A 19 4.79 -3.36 -6.21
N GLN A 20 5.15 -2.08 -6.13
CA GLN A 20 5.06 -1.29 -4.90
C GLN A 20 3.61 -1.19 -4.42
N MET A 21 2.69 -0.87 -5.33
CA MET A 21 1.26 -0.76 -5.00
C MET A 21 0.68 -2.09 -4.52
N LEU A 22 1.02 -3.20 -5.21
CA LEU A 22 0.58 -4.54 -4.82
C LEU A 22 1.11 -4.94 -3.45
N TYR A 23 2.39 -4.66 -3.18
CA TYR A 23 3.01 -4.91 -1.89
C TYR A 23 2.30 -4.15 -0.75
N LEU A 24 2.07 -2.85 -0.92
CA LEU A 24 1.38 -2.02 0.08
C LEU A 24 -0.07 -2.44 0.27
N PHE A 25 -0.76 -2.87 -0.79
CA PHE A 25 -2.12 -3.38 -0.73
C PHE A 25 -2.20 -4.61 0.18
N PHE A 26 -1.36 -5.62 -0.04
CA PHE A 26 -1.33 -6.80 0.82
C PHE A 26 -0.88 -6.47 2.24
N GLN A 27 0.07 -5.56 2.41
CA GLN A 27 0.48 -5.08 3.74
C GLN A 27 -0.70 -4.43 4.49
N SER A 28 -1.65 -3.80 3.79
CA SER A 28 -2.85 -3.22 4.40
C SER A 28 -3.87 -4.25 4.92
N LEU A 29 -3.77 -5.51 4.48
CA LEU A 29 -4.68 -6.58 4.86
C LEU A 29 -4.29 -7.25 6.18
N ALA A 30 -2.99 -7.46 6.43
CA ALA A 30 -2.52 -8.17 7.63
C ALA A 30 -3.04 -7.58 8.97
N PRO A 31 -3.08 -6.24 9.17
CA PRO A 31 -3.61 -5.65 10.40
C PRO A 31 -5.12 -5.81 10.59
N THR A 32 -5.86 -6.30 9.58
CA THR A 32 -7.31 -6.50 9.66
C THR A 32 -7.67 -7.57 10.70
N ILE A 33 -6.82 -8.58 10.87
CA ILE A 33 -7.05 -9.66 11.84
C ILE A 33 -7.07 -9.11 13.28
N PRO A 34 -6.03 -8.44 13.80
CA PRO A 34 -6.11 -7.86 15.14
C PRO A 34 -7.17 -6.76 15.26
N ALA A 35 -7.41 -5.96 14.22
CA ALA A 35 -8.45 -4.95 14.23
C ALA A 35 -9.86 -5.55 14.38
N SER A 36 -10.13 -6.72 13.79
CA SER A 36 -11.44 -7.38 13.92
C SER A 36 -11.70 -7.86 15.35
N PHE A 37 -10.68 -8.38 16.04
CA PHE A 37 -10.80 -8.73 17.46
C PHE A 37 -11.07 -7.51 18.34
N LEU A 38 -10.41 -6.37 18.06
CA LEU A 38 -10.64 -5.13 18.79
C LEU A 38 -12.05 -4.57 18.54
N THR A 39 -12.54 -4.63 17.30
CA THR A 39 -13.80 -3.99 16.88
C THR A 39 -15.04 -4.83 17.18
N PHE A 40 -14.96 -6.16 17.04
CA PHE A 40 -16.10 -7.08 17.16
C PHE A 40 -16.04 -7.98 18.40
N GLY A 41 -15.05 -7.78 19.27
CA GLY A 41 -14.98 -8.47 20.56
C GLY A 41 -16.17 -8.09 21.45
N HIS A 42 -16.67 -9.06 22.23
CA HIS A 42 -17.76 -8.84 23.18
C HIS A 42 -17.25 -8.61 24.62
N SER A 43 -15.97 -8.87 24.85
CA SER A 43 -15.26 -8.66 26.11
C SER A 43 -13.97 -7.89 25.84
N PRO A 44 -13.51 -7.03 26.77
CA PRO A 44 -12.22 -6.38 26.64
C PRO A 44 -11.09 -7.40 26.51
N LEU A 45 -10.25 -7.27 25.48
CA LEU A 45 -9.05 -8.08 25.25
C LEU A 45 -8.03 -7.94 26.37
N TYR A 46 -8.08 -6.82 27.08
CA TYR A 46 -7.21 -6.50 28.20
C TYR A 46 -8.07 -6.19 29.44
N PRO A 47 -8.52 -7.22 30.19
CA PRO A 47 -9.45 -7.06 31.30
C PRO A 47 -8.95 -6.13 32.41
N ILE A 48 -7.63 -6.01 32.56
CA ILE A 48 -7.02 -5.11 33.55
C ILE A 48 -7.45 -3.65 33.35
N TYR A 49 -7.67 -3.20 32.12
CA TYR A 49 -8.12 -1.82 31.86
C TYR A 49 -9.56 -1.56 32.34
N ALA A 50 -10.35 -2.61 32.57
CA ALA A 50 -11.68 -2.45 33.13
C ALA A 50 -11.68 -2.12 34.63
N THR A 51 -10.55 -2.31 35.34
CA THR A 51 -10.44 -2.01 36.77
C THR A 51 -10.04 -0.56 37.04
N PHE A 52 -9.60 0.18 36.01
CA PHE A 52 -9.17 1.57 36.18
C PHE A 52 -10.34 2.56 36.21
N PRO A 53 -10.16 3.72 36.89
CA PRO A 53 -11.14 4.79 36.88
C PRO A 53 -11.39 5.33 35.46
N ARG A 54 -12.66 5.57 35.11
CA ARG A 54 -13.07 6.04 33.77
C ARG A 54 -13.02 7.57 33.72
N ILE A 55 -11.94 8.11 33.18
CA ILE A 55 -11.72 9.56 33.05
C ILE A 55 -12.64 10.25 32.02
N TRP A 56 -13.07 9.54 30.98
CA TRP A 56 -13.90 10.08 29.89
C TRP A 56 -15.35 9.54 29.90
N GLY A 57 -15.72 8.72 30.88
CA GLY A 57 -17.04 8.07 30.94
C GLY A 57 -17.28 6.96 29.90
N ILE A 58 -16.30 6.68 29.03
CA ILE A 58 -16.36 5.65 27.99
C ILE A 58 -16.21 4.26 28.60
N SER A 59 -16.97 3.28 28.11
CA SER A 59 -16.82 1.89 28.56
C SER A 59 -15.54 1.24 28.01
N PRO A 60 -14.93 0.25 28.70
CA PRO A 60 -13.74 -0.44 28.20
C PRO A 60 -13.94 -1.09 26.82
N LEU A 61 -15.17 -1.50 26.51
CA LEU A 61 -15.52 -2.11 25.23
C LEU A 61 -15.58 -1.07 24.10
N GLU A 62 -16.18 0.09 24.36
CA GLU A 62 -16.21 1.20 23.40
C GLU A 62 -14.80 1.75 23.13
N ASP A 63 -13.98 1.90 24.16
CA ASP A 63 -12.60 2.39 24.01
C ASP A 63 -11.79 1.45 23.10
N GLN A 64 -11.92 0.13 23.30
CA GLN A 64 -11.28 -0.87 22.45
C GLN A 64 -11.78 -0.82 21.01
N LEU A 65 -13.09 -0.67 20.79
CA LEU A 65 -13.68 -0.55 19.46
C LEU A 65 -13.11 0.67 18.75
N ILE A 66 -13.08 1.82 19.43
CA ILE A 66 -12.51 3.06 18.89
C ILE A 66 -11.02 2.85 18.56
N ALA A 67 -10.25 2.22 19.46
CA ALA A 67 -8.85 1.91 19.22
C ALA A 67 -8.64 1.02 17.98
N GLY A 68 -9.47 -0.01 17.81
CA GLY A 68 -9.46 -0.90 16.64
C GLY A 68 -9.75 -0.14 15.34
N LEU A 69 -10.77 0.72 15.35
CA LEU A 69 -11.12 1.56 14.20
C LEU A 69 -10.02 2.58 13.88
N VAL A 70 -9.51 3.30 14.87
CA VAL A 70 -8.45 4.29 14.70
C VAL A 70 -7.18 3.64 14.16
N MET A 71 -6.77 2.50 14.71
CA MET A 71 -5.61 1.75 14.21
C MET A 71 -5.81 1.33 12.75
N LYS A 72 -6.97 0.75 12.42
CA LYS A 72 -7.23 0.24 11.07
C LYS A 72 -7.32 1.37 10.04
N LEU A 73 -8.05 2.42 10.34
CA LEU A 73 -8.25 3.54 9.45
C LEU A 73 -6.99 4.40 9.34
N GLY A 74 -6.33 4.72 10.46
CA GLY A 74 -5.10 5.50 10.45
C GLY A 74 -3.98 4.82 9.67
N GLY A 75 -3.69 3.55 9.98
CA GLY A 75 -2.67 2.79 9.23
C GLY A 75 -3.07 2.56 7.76
N GLY A 76 -4.35 2.31 7.51
CA GLY A 76 -4.89 2.16 6.15
C GLY A 76 -4.71 3.43 5.32
N LEU A 77 -5.09 4.59 5.85
CA LEU A 77 -4.97 5.88 5.16
C LEU A 77 -3.53 6.19 4.74
N ILE A 78 -2.55 5.86 5.60
CA ILE A 78 -1.14 6.04 5.26
C ILE A 78 -0.77 5.16 4.05
N LEU A 79 -1.02 3.86 4.12
CA LEU A 79 -0.64 2.94 3.02
C LEU A 79 -1.35 3.27 1.72
N TRP A 80 -2.65 3.54 1.77
CA TRP A 80 -3.45 3.93 0.61
C TRP A 80 -3.05 5.30 0.06
N GLY A 81 -2.62 6.23 0.90
CA GLY A 81 -2.03 7.50 0.48
C GLY A 81 -0.75 7.31 -0.32
N PHE A 82 0.13 6.40 0.09
CA PHE A 82 1.32 6.04 -0.68
C PHE A 82 0.97 5.37 -2.01
N ILE A 83 0.02 4.42 -2.01
CA ILE A 83 -0.48 3.79 -3.25
C ILE A 83 -1.00 4.85 -4.22
N ALA A 84 -1.84 5.77 -3.75
CA ALA A 84 -2.36 6.87 -4.57
C ALA A 84 -1.22 7.73 -5.14
N ALA A 85 -0.27 8.16 -4.30
CA ALA A 85 0.87 8.96 -4.75
C ALA A 85 1.73 8.23 -5.80
N ILE A 86 1.99 6.93 -5.61
CA ILE A 86 2.72 6.10 -6.58
C ILE A 86 1.94 6.00 -7.89
N TRP A 87 0.63 5.74 -7.82
CA TRP A 87 -0.24 5.66 -8.98
C TRP A 87 -0.23 6.96 -9.79
N PHE A 88 -0.49 8.11 -9.16
CA PHE A 88 -0.50 9.41 -9.85
C PHE A 88 0.86 9.72 -10.50
N ARG A 89 1.96 9.45 -9.80
CA ARG A 89 3.32 9.68 -10.32
C ARG A 89 3.65 8.75 -11.48
N TRP A 90 3.25 7.47 -11.40
CA TRP A 90 3.48 6.49 -12.45
C TRP A 90 2.62 6.79 -13.68
N TYR A 91 1.32 7.01 -13.49
CA TYR A 91 0.39 7.36 -14.56
C TYR A 91 0.80 8.64 -15.32
N ALA A 92 1.25 9.67 -14.59
CA ALA A 92 1.73 10.91 -15.21
C ALA A 92 3.02 10.72 -16.03
N ARG A 93 3.88 9.75 -15.69
CA ARG A 93 5.07 9.40 -16.47
C ARG A 93 4.69 8.60 -17.70
N ASP A 94 3.85 7.58 -17.53
CA ASP A 94 3.41 6.68 -18.60
C ASP A 94 2.64 7.43 -19.70
N THR A 95 1.79 8.38 -19.30
CA THR A 95 1.05 9.24 -20.24
C THR A 95 1.98 10.18 -21.04
N ARG A 96 3.12 10.61 -20.47
CA ARG A 96 4.12 11.42 -21.16
C ARG A 96 5.00 10.60 -22.11
N GLU A 97 5.25 9.34 -21.77
CA GLU A 97 6.06 8.41 -22.57
C GLU A 97 5.26 7.65 -23.63
N GLY A 98 3.92 7.80 -23.64
CA GLY A 98 3.06 7.52 -24.80
C GLY A 98 3.33 6.17 -25.47
N PHE A 99 3.10 5.07 -24.75
CA PHE A 99 3.09 3.69 -25.28
C PHE A 99 4.18 3.38 -26.33
N ASP A 100 5.41 3.83 -26.10
CA ASP A 100 6.63 3.58 -26.89
C ASP A 100 6.40 3.24 -28.39
N THR A 101 5.53 4.00 -29.05
CA THR A 101 5.27 3.87 -30.49
C THR A 101 6.55 4.13 -31.26
N VAL A 102 7.44 4.97 -30.70
CA VAL A 102 8.78 5.22 -31.21
C VAL A 102 9.64 3.96 -31.16
N ARG A 103 9.66 3.19 -30.06
CA ARG A 103 10.40 1.92 -30.01
C ARG A 103 9.75 0.83 -30.87
N LEU A 104 8.42 0.73 -30.92
CA LEU A 104 7.74 -0.23 -31.81
C LEU A 104 8.04 0.07 -33.28
N VAL A 105 7.98 1.34 -33.69
CA VAL A 105 8.35 1.78 -35.04
C VAL A 105 9.84 1.57 -35.32
N ALA A 106 10.71 1.79 -34.33
CA ALA A 106 12.14 1.51 -34.47
C ALA A 106 12.43 0.00 -34.62
N VAL A 107 11.72 -0.85 -33.87
CA VAL A 107 11.83 -2.31 -33.98
C VAL A 107 11.29 -2.80 -35.33
N GLU A 108 10.15 -2.29 -35.80
CA GLU A 108 9.62 -2.60 -37.13
C GLU A 108 10.59 -2.18 -38.24
N ARG A 109 11.22 -1.01 -38.11
CA ARG A 109 12.25 -0.54 -39.04
C ARG A 109 13.48 -1.45 -39.05
N ASP A 110 13.96 -1.89 -37.90
CA ASP A 110 15.13 -2.78 -37.81
C ASP A 110 14.82 -4.19 -38.35
N VAL A 111 13.64 -4.73 -38.02
CA VAL A 111 13.17 -6.03 -38.56
C VAL A 111 13.03 -5.95 -40.08
N ARG A 112 12.42 -4.89 -40.61
CA ARG A 112 12.29 -4.70 -42.06
C ARG A 112 13.65 -4.57 -42.73
N ALA A 113 14.59 -3.84 -42.13
CA ALA A 113 15.95 -3.69 -42.66
C ALA A 113 16.71 -5.03 -42.73
N ARG A 114 16.52 -5.91 -41.74
CA ARG A 114 17.11 -7.26 -41.72
C ARG A 114 16.50 -8.19 -42.76
N LEU A 115 15.19 -8.10 -42.99
CA LEU A 115 14.49 -8.92 -43.99
C LEU A 115 14.78 -8.48 -45.44
N SER A 116 15.24 -7.24 -45.64
CA SER A 116 15.63 -6.71 -46.96
C SER A 116 17.10 -6.94 -47.34
N ARG A 117 17.91 -7.56 -46.48
CA ARG A 117 19.29 -7.96 -46.83
C ARG A 117 19.25 -9.32 -47.54
N PRO A 118 19.75 -9.43 -48.79
CA PRO A 118 19.74 -10.66 -49.57
C PRO A 118 20.66 -11.74 -49.00
#